data_AF-A0A369B3K0-F1
#
_entry.id   AF-A0A369B3K0-F1
#
_cell.length_a   1.000
_cell.length_b   1.000
_cell.length_c   1.000
_cell.angle_alpha   90.00
_cell.angle_beta   90.00
_cell.angle_gamma   90.00
#
_symmetry.space_group_name_H-M   'P 1'
#
loop_
_entity.id
_entity.type
_entity.pdbx_description
1 polymer ?
#
loop_
_entity_poly.entity_id
_entity_poly.type
_entity_poly.pdbx_seq_one_letter_code
_entity_poly.pdbx_strand_id
1 'polypeptide(L)'
;MKNKSEKEILDILSNAIEKDMPDVWDKIKNNQKSRLSDIECEMPTPIKPRRNLPIKRISSIAAAFVIIIAGIYISLFYGGGILKMFGNKPNMSLDSRFYIVEANNTLYYQDFTDGSKLYSMDMNGGNRKKLCDDYVVNLIADGEYIYYQNLNDQKQYRIRTDGTKRELLANVNGDVVIHDEFIYFTGNNGIYKINKNGQGLEKLSDVLANTLRFYNEKLYFSGIPTNNDSSNGGIYKMNLDGSNIQKISDQTTHDFKMSNNYIFFQIYGNKISHYIYRINIDGTGMKKLLDKELTTGTFDIKDNNIYFISSENSTPSLYKMDINGANITKLIDNFEATTINVIGNTVYCYHPSYGGRLFKVDTERKAKLEILTNYNKNNTDK
;
A
#
# COMPACT_ATOMS: atom_id res chain seq x y z
N MET A 1 -26.60 29.63 -5.66
CA MET A 1 -26.33 28.64 -4.59
C MET A 1 -26.73 29.27 -3.26
N LYS A 2 -27.67 28.68 -2.51
CA LYS A 2 -28.09 29.21 -1.20
C LYS A 2 -27.01 28.88 -0.16
N ASN A 3 -26.52 29.88 0.57
CA ASN A 3 -25.65 29.69 1.73
C ASN A 3 -26.43 28.91 2.80
N LYS A 4 -25.92 27.74 3.19
CA LYS A 4 -26.45 27.00 4.33
C LYS A 4 -26.13 27.73 5.62
N SER A 5 -27.09 27.79 6.53
CA SER A 5 -26.89 28.39 7.85
C SER A 5 -25.93 27.55 8.69
N GLU A 6 -25.21 28.19 9.62
CA GLU A 6 -24.28 27.53 10.54
C GLU A 6 -24.93 26.35 11.29
N LYS A 7 -26.22 26.49 11.62
CA LYS A 7 -27.03 25.44 12.25
C LYS A 7 -27.22 24.21 11.36
N GLU A 8 -27.48 24.40 10.06
CA GLU A 8 -27.63 23.28 9.11
C GLU A 8 -26.31 22.55 8.87
N ILE A 9 -25.17 23.25 8.93
CA ILE A 9 -23.85 22.62 8.79
C ILE A 9 -23.55 21.77 10.04
N LEU A 10 -23.87 22.28 11.22
CA LEU A 10 -23.70 21.56 12.48
C LEU A 10 -24.60 20.32 12.57
N ASP A 11 -25.85 20.41 12.11
CA ASP A 11 -26.76 19.26 12.08
C ASP A 11 -26.28 18.18 11.09
N ILE A 12 -25.72 18.57 9.93
CA ILE A 12 -25.15 17.62 8.96
C ILE A 12 -23.92 16.92 9.54
N LEU A 13 -23.04 17.66 10.23
CA LEU A 13 -21.85 17.11 10.86
C LEU A 13 -22.20 16.18 12.03
N SER A 14 -23.17 16.57 12.87
CA SER A 14 -23.67 15.74 13.97
C SER A 14 -24.23 14.41 13.46
N ASN A 15 -25.07 14.46 12.42
CA ASN A 15 -25.66 13.26 11.83
C ASN A 15 -24.63 12.37 11.12
N ALA A 16 -23.60 12.96 10.50
CA ALA A 16 -22.52 12.20 9.87
C ALA A 16 -21.64 11.50 10.93
N ILE A 17 -21.35 12.17 12.05
CA ILE A 17 -20.57 11.61 13.15
C ILE A 17 -21.35 10.50 13.87
N GLU A 18 -22.67 10.68 14.10
CA GLU A 18 -23.52 9.68 14.74
C GLU A 18 -23.69 8.41 13.88
N LYS A 19 -23.62 8.54 12.55
CA LYS A 19 -23.74 7.43 11.60
C LYS A 19 -22.42 6.67 11.38
N ASP A 20 -21.31 7.38 11.27
CA ASP A 20 -20.03 6.79 10.84
C ASP A 20 -19.07 6.54 12.03
N MET A 21 -19.28 7.20 13.18
CA MET A 21 -18.40 7.13 14.36
C MET A 21 -19.18 7.30 15.70
N PRO A 22 -20.14 6.42 16.02
CA PRO A 22 -21.03 6.57 17.19
C PRO A 22 -20.28 6.68 18.53
N ASP A 23 -19.16 5.97 18.71
CA ASP A 23 -18.36 5.98 19.94
C ASP A 23 -17.71 7.34 20.27
N VAL A 24 -17.55 8.22 19.27
CA VAL A 24 -16.99 9.57 19.43
C VAL A 24 -18.06 10.53 19.92
N TRP A 25 -19.31 10.37 19.45
CA TRP A 25 -20.44 11.20 19.82
C TRP A 25 -20.84 11.06 21.29
N ASP A 26 -20.83 9.84 21.81
CA ASP A 26 -21.15 9.56 23.21
C ASP A 26 -20.13 10.18 24.19
N LYS A 27 -18.86 10.26 23.81
CA LYS A 27 -17.82 10.95 24.61
C LYS A 27 -18.03 12.46 24.66
N ILE A 28 -18.57 13.06 23.60
CA ILE A 28 -18.84 14.51 23.53
C ILE A 28 -20.05 14.87 24.40
N LYS A 29 -21.15 14.10 24.31
CA LYS A 29 -22.34 14.31 25.16
C LYS A 29 -22.02 14.21 26.65
N ASN A 30 -21.18 13.25 27.04
CA ASN A 30 -20.85 13.01 28.45
C ASN A 30 -19.93 14.09 29.07
N ASN A 31 -19.24 14.90 28.25
CA ASN A 31 -18.35 15.95 28.75
C ASN A 31 -19.04 17.31 28.99
N GLN A 32 -20.29 17.51 28.55
CA GLN A 32 -21.00 18.79 28.70
C GLN A 32 -21.56 19.08 30.11
N LYS A 33 -21.39 18.17 31.08
CA LYS A 33 -22.08 18.26 32.39
C LYS A 33 -21.34 19.01 33.51
N SER A 34 -20.18 19.63 33.29
CA SER A 34 -19.50 20.35 34.38
C SER A 34 -19.33 21.85 34.13
N ARG A 35 -20.16 22.62 34.85
CA ARG A 35 -19.99 24.01 35.32
C ARG A 35 -20.43 25.11 34.38
N LEU A 36 -21.59 25.70 34.69
CA LEU A 36 -21.88 27.14 34.70
C LEU A 36 -23.12 27.34 35.58
N SER A 37 -22.99 28.02 36.72
CA SER A 37 -24.12 28.49 37.53
C SER A 37 -24.11 30.02 37.56
N ASP A 38 -25.21 30.57 37.03
CA ASP A 38 -25.99 31.78 37.36
C ASP A 38 -25.29 33.05 37.84
N ILE A 39 -25.47 34.15 37.08
CA ILE A 39 -25.76 35.49 37.62
C ILE A 39 -26.65 36.27 36.61
N GLU A 40 -27.85 36.67 37.04
CA GLU A 40 -28.72 37.67 36.39
C GLU A 40 -28.26 39.10 36.72
N CYS A 41 -28.47 40.06 35.79
CA CYS A 41 -28.32 41.48 36.09
C CYS A 41 -29.26 42.34 35.23
N GLU A 42 -30.07 43.19 35.87
CA GLU A 42 -30.78 44.32 35.23
C GLU A 42 -29.92 45.62 35.26
N MET A 43 -30.25 46.56 34.36
CA MET A 43 -29.44 47.73 33.91
C MET A 43 -29.55 49.00 34.78
N PRO A 44 -28.61 49.97 34.65
CA PRO A 44 -28.95 51.24 33.95
C PRO A 44 -27.80 51.91 33.13
N THR A 45 -28.15 52.97 32.37
CA THR A 45 -27.38 53.69 31.32
C THR A 45 -26.88 55.10 31.79
N PRO A 46 -26.35 56.04 30.94
CA PRO A 46 -24.91 56.19 30.57
C PRO A 46 -24.35 57.65 30.57
N ILE A 47 -23.02 57.91 30.69
CA ILE A 47 -22.35 59.19 30.25
C ILE A 47 -20.89 58.99 29.73
N LYS A 48 -20.48 59.76 28.69
CA LYS A 48 -19.20 59.79 27.91
C LYS A 48 -18.14 60.84 28.44
N PRO A 49 -17.02 61.21 27.74
CA PRO A 49 -15.72 60.51 27.57
C PRO A 49 -14.43 61.38 27.82
N ARG A 50 -13.28 60.80 28.21
CA ARG A 50 -11.87 60.93 27.65
C ARG A 50 -10.70 60.66 28.64
N ARG A 51 -9.66 59.99 28.08
CA ARG A 51 -8.21 59.88 28.41
C ARG A 51 -7.66 58.81 29.41
N ASN A 52 -6.95 57.86 28.80
CA ASN A 52 -5.76 57.04 29.14
C ASN A 52 -5.64 56.13 30.39
N LEU A 53 -5.50 54.81 30.08
CA LEU A 53 -4.83 53.66 30.75
C LEU A 53 -5.43 53.20 32.11
N PRO A 54 -5.38 51.91 32.53
CA PRO A 54 -4.69 50.73 31.97
C PRO A 54 -5.59 49.46 31.79
N ILE A 55 -4.98 48.43 31.20
CA ILE A 55 -5.50 47.08 30.97
C ILE A 55 -5.94 46.42 32.29
N LYS A 56 -7.18 45.90 32.33
CA LYS A 56 -7.54 44.62 32.98
C LYS A 56 -8.94 44.20 32.54
N ARG A 57 -9.06 42.95 32.08
CA ARG A 57 -10.30 42.19 31.81
C ARG A 57 -11.02 42.34 30.46
N ILE A 58 -10.31 42.59 29.35
CA ILE A 58 -10.75 42.12 28.01
C ILE A 58 -9.70 41.19 27.36
N SER A 59 -8.55 41.01 28.02
CA SER A 59 -7.44 40.21 27.52
C SER A 59 -7.64 38.69 27.62
N SER A 60 -8.76 38.17 28.13
CA SER A 60 -8.96 36.72 28.25
C SER A 60 -9.68 36.10 27.05
N ILE A 61 -10.71 36.77 26.50
CA ILE A 61 -11.51 36.21 25.40
C ILE A 61 -10.83 36.45 24.05
N ALA A 62 -10.36 37.67 23.80
CA ALA A 62 -9.63 37.98 22.56
C ALA A 62 -8.28 37.23 22.49
N ALA A 63 -7.57 37.08 23.62
CA ALA A 63 -6.35 36.27 23.64
C ALA A 63 -6.65 34.78 23.46
N ALA A 64 -7.75 34.25 24.01
CA ALA A 64 -8.16 32.87 23.76
C ALA A 64 -8.49 32.64 22.28
N PHE A 65 -9.21 33.56 21.62
CA PHE A 65 -9.47 33.46 20.18
C PHE A 65 -8.21 33.60 19.34
N VAL A 66 -7.26 34.48 19.71
CA VAL A 66 -5.97 34.59 19.01
C VAL A 66 -5.10 33.35 19.24
N ILE A 67 -5.11 32.74 20.43
CA ILE A 67 -4.38 31.49 20.71
C ILE A 67 -5.04 30.29 20.00
N ILE A 68 -6.36 30.26 19.89
CA ILE A 68 -7.09 29.23 19.14
C ILE A 68 -6.85 29.41 17.63
N ILE A 69 -6.91 30.63 17.10
CA ILE A 69 -6.64 30.91 15.68
C ILE A 69 -5.16 30.68 15.37
N ALA A 70 -4.23 31.04 16.26
CA ALA A 70 -2.81 30.74 16.10
C ALA A 70 -2.52 29.25 16.26
N GLY A 71 -3.21 28.54 17.14
CA GLY A 71 -3.13 27.08 17.27
C GLY A 71 -3.69 26.36 16.05
N ILE A 72 -4.80 26.84 15.49
CA ILE A 72 -5.37 26.37 14.22
C ILE A 72 -4.41 26.68 13.08
N TYR A 73 -3.84 27.89 13.01
CA TYR A 73 -2.89 28.29 11.96
C TYR A 73 -1.57 27.51 12.06
N ILE A 74 -1.03 27.30 13.26
CA ILE A 74 0.14 26.44 13.51
C ILE A 74 -0.19 24.98 13.19
N SER A 75 -1.40 24.48 13.50
CA SER A 75 -1.83 23.13 13.12
C SER A 75 -2.01 22.95 11.61
N LEU A 76 -2.43 24.01 10.91
CA LEU A 76 -2.65 24.01 9.46
C LEU A 76 -1.37 24.26 8.65
N PHE A 77 -0.41 25.06 9.15
CA PHE A 77 0.81 25.45 8.42
C PHE A 77 2.09 24.73 8.91
N TYR A 78 2.19 24.38 10.19
CA TYR A 78 3.35 23.66 10.76
C TYR A 78 2.99 22.26 11.30
N GLY A 79 1.70 21.98 11.54
CA GLY A 79 1.14 20.68 11.92
C GLY A 79 0.87 19.74 10.75
N GLY A 80 1.45 20.01 9.57
CA GLY A 80 1.43 19.14 8.40
C GLY A 80 2.04 17.74 8.61
N GLY A 81 2.49 17.41 9.83
CA GLY A 81 3.02 16.12 10.22
C GLY A 81 2.18 15.26 11.18
N ILE A 82 1.11 15.77 11.82
CA ILE A 82 0.43 14.99 12.91
C ILE A 82 -1.11 14.86 12.75
N LEU A 83 -1.78 15.68 11.93
CA LEU A 83 -3.24 15.57 11.69
C LEU A 83 -3.62 14.81 10.39
N LYS A 84 -2.71 13.97 9.88
CA LYS A 84 -3.00 13.02 8.79
C LYS A 84 -3.46 11.63 9.27
N MET A 85 -3.58 11.40 10.58
CA MET A 85 -3.80 10.05 11.13
C MET A 85 -5.24 9.69 11.53
N PHE A 86 -6.18 10.63 11.57
CA PHE A 86 -7.57 10.31 11.94
C PHE A 86 -8.54 11.14 11.10
N GLY A 87 -9.21 10.50 10.13
CA GLY A 87 -10.39 11.08 9.48
C GLY A 87 -10.33 11.37 7.98
N ASN A 88 -9.30 10.94 7.27
CA ASN A 88 -9.39 10.79 5.82
C ASN A 88 -9.17 9.32 5.50
N LYS A 89 -10.02 8.73 4.64
CA LYS A 89 -9.58 7.59 3.82
C LYS A 89 -8.21 8.01 3.31
N PRO A 90 -7.09 7.37 3.71
CA PRO A 90 -5.82 7.74 3.10
C PRO A 90 -6.10 7.63 1.62
N ASN A 91 -5.81 8.69 0.85
CA ASN A 91 -5.76 8.57 -0.60
C ASN A 91 -5.08 7.24 -0.84
N MET A 92 -5.84 6.26 -1.34
CA MET A 92 -5.38 4.89 -1.52
C MET A 92 -4.14 5.06 -2.35
N SER A 93 -2.97 4.98 -1.72
CA SER A 93 -1.75 5.03 -2.46
C SER A 93 -1.82 3.75 -3.27
N LEU A 94 -2.10 3.93 -4.56
CA LEU A 94 -2.05 2.89 -5.59
C LEU A 94 -0.69 2.14 -5.57
N ASP A 95 0.28 2.63 -4.78
CA ASP A 95 1.62 2.11 -4.54
C ASP A 95 1.85 1.39 -3.21
N SER A 96 0.86 1.28 -2.31
CA SER A 96 1.04 0.57 -1.03
C SER A 96 0.91 -0.94 -1.20
N ARG A 97 1.83 -1.54 -1.98
CA ARG A 97 1.99 -2.98 -2.11
C ARG A 97 2.39 -3.57 -0.76
N PHE A 98 1.62 -4.53 -0.26
CA PHE A 98 1.99 -5.30 0.92
C PHE A 98 2.94 -6.42 0.52
N TYR A 99 4.14 -6.43 1.09
CA TYR A 99 5.13 -7.47 0.82
C TYR A 99 5.00 -8.62 1.81
N ILE A 100 4.86 -9.82 1.27
CA ILE A 100 4.81 -11.07 2.01
C ILE A 100 5.47 -12.17 1.17
N VAL A 101 6.25 -13.02 1.84
CA VAL A 101 6.87 -14.21 1.25
C VAL A 101 6.80 -15.36 2.26
N GLU A 102 6.81 -16.58 1.75
CA GLU A 102 6.86 -17.79 2.57
C GLU A 102 8.20 -18.50 2.39
N ALA A 103 8.76 -18.99 3.49
CA ALA A 103 9.86 -19.93 3.48
C ALA A 103 9.81 -20.82 4.71
N ASN A 104 10.02 -22.13 4.52
CA ASN A 104 10.00 -23.14 5.59
C ASN A 104 8.73 -23.07 6.44
N ASN A 105 7.55 -22.93 5.81
CA ASN A 105 6.27 -22.88 6.50
C ASN A 105 6.15 -21.71 7.50
N THR A 106 6.86 -20.61 7.22
CA THR A 106 6.82 -19.35 7.97
C THR A 106 6.57 -18.21 6.99
N LEU A 107 5.70 -17.27 7.37
CA LEU A 107 5.44 -16.06 6.61
C LEU A 107 6.37 -14.95 7.08
N TYR A 108 7.00 -14.26 6.15
CA TYR A 108 7.82 -13.07 6.38
C TYR A 108 7.15 -11.91 5.66
N TYR A 109 6.93 -10.81 6.38
CA TYR A 109 6.10 -9.72 5.86
C TYR A 109 6.51 -8.37 6.40
N GLN A 110 6.10 -7.34 5.67
CA GLN A 110 6.19 -5.94 6.06
C GLN A 110 5.06 -5.58 7.01
N ASP A 111 5.38 -5.15 8.23
CA ASP A 111 4.36 -4.76 9.20
C ASP A 111 4.12 -3.26 9.25
N PHE A 112 3.03 -2.80 8.63
CA PHE A 112 2.68 -1.38 8.57
C PHE A 112 2.38 -0.72 9.93
N THR A 113 2.03 -1.49 10.97
CA THR A 113 1.78 -0.91 12.30
C THR A 113 3.02 -0.53 13.06
N ASP A 114 4.14 -1.18 12.73
CA ASP A 114 5.45 -0.82 13.24
C ASP A 114 6.32 -0.23 12.12
N GLY A 115 5.72 0.65 11.32
CA GLY A 115 6.45 1.42 10.31
C GLY A 115 7.05 0.56 9.20
N SER A 116 6.34 -0.45 8.71
CA SER A 116 6.81 -1.31 7.62
C SER A 116 8.04 -2.15 7.96
N LYS A 117 8.22 -2.51 9.23
CA LYS A 117 9.35 -3.35 9.66
C LYS A 117 9.21 -4.81 9.27
N LEU A 118 10.32 -5.55 9.25
CA LEU A 118 10.31 -6.98 8.93
C LEU A 118 9.85 -7.82 10.11
N TYR A 119 8.75 -8.54 9.91
CA TYR A 119 8.19 -9.49 10.85
C TYR A 119 8.10 -10.88 10.25
N SER A 120 8.05 -11.89 11.13
CA SER A 120 7.66 -13.24 10.80
C SER A 120 6.44 -13.67 11.60
N MET A 121 5.73 -14.68 11.11
CA MET A 121 4.65 -15.38 11.81
C MET A 121 4.42 -16.77 11.21
N ASP A 122 3.75 -17.64 11.96
CA ASP A 122 3.31 -18.94 11.46
C ASP A 122 2.24 -18.76 10.35
N MET A 123 2.04 -19.79 9.54
CA MET A 123 1.01 -19.83 8.47
C MET A 123 -0.44 -19.62 8.96
N ASN A 124 -0.68 -19.69 10.27
CA ASN A 124 -1.98 -19.45 10.90
C ASN A 124 -2.08 -18.07 11.59
N GLY A 125 -1.04 -17.23 11.53
CA GLY A 125 -0.96 -15.92 12.19
C GLY A 125 -0.39 -15.95 13.63
N GLY A 126 -0.07 -17.13 14.16
CA GLY A 126 0.57 -17.30 15.46
C GLY A 126 2.05 -16.91 15.47
N ASN A 127 2.66 -16.91 16.66
CA ASN A 127 4.11 -16.73 16.86
C ASN A 127 4.72 -15.52 16.14
N ARG A 128 3.98 -14.41 16.09
CA ARG A 128 4.44 -13.16 15.48
C ARG A 128 5.71 -12.64 16.17
N LYS A 129 6.77 -12.42 15.39
CA LYS A 129 8.09 -11.98 15.87
C LYS A 129 8.66 -10.91 14.95
N LYS A 130 9.22 -9.84 15.52
CA LYS A 130 10.03 -8.88 14.76
C LYS A 130 11.41 -9.48 14.46
N LEU A 131 11.88 -9.36 13.22
CA LEU A 131 13.22 -9.82 12.82
C LEU A 131 14.25 -8.69 12.79
N CYS A 132 13.89 -7.50 12.32
CA CYS A 132 14.76 -6.32 12.36
C CYS A 132 13.95 -5.01 12.33
N ASP A 133 14.61 -3.88 12.60
CA ASP A 133 14.01 -2.54 12.59
C ASP A 133 14.12 -1.80 11.24
N ASP A 134 14.51 -2.50 10.17
CA ASP A 134 14.54 -1.92 8.82
C ASP A 134 13.15 -1.73 8.25
N TYR A 135 12.98 -0.69 7.44
CA TYR A 135 11.74 -0.39 6.73
C TYR A 135 11.77 -1.16 5.40
N VAL A 136 11.12 -2.32 5.34
CA VAL A 136 11.34 -3.28 4.26
C VAL A 136 10.34 -3.17 3.12
N VAL A 137 10.83 -3.34 1.90
CA VAL A 137 10.05 -3.57 0.67
C VAL A 137 10.74 -4.63 -0.21
N ASN A 138 10.03 -5.12 -1.22
CA ASN A 138 10.52 -6.11 -2.21
C ASN A 138 11.06 -7.39 -1.55
N LEU A 139 10.26 -7.98 -0.64
CA LEU A 139 10.62 -9.21 0.07
C LEU A 139 10.70 -10.42 -0.86
N ILE A 140 11.81 -11.16 -0.78
CA ILE A 140 12.03 -12.45 -1.44
C ILE A 140 12.74 -13.37 -0.45
N ALA A 141 12.52 -14.67 -0.51
CA ALA A 141 13.21 -15.65 0.33
C ALA A 141 13.67 -16.86 -0.49
N ASP A 142 14.79 -17.47 -0.10
CA ASP A 142 15.35 -18.69 -0.72
C ASP A 142 15.44 -19.87 0.25
N GLY A 143 14.76 -19.80 1.39
CA GLY A 143 14.77 -20.82 2.44
C GLY A 143 15.79 -20.54 3.54
N GLU A 144 16.96 -19.99 3.21
CA GLU A 144 17.97 -19.63 4.22
C GLU A 144 17.94 -18.15 4.57
N TYR A 145 17.82 -17.29 3.55
CA TYR A 145 17.79 -15.84 3.70
C TYR A 145 16.48 -15.23 3.22
N ILE A 146 16.17 -14.08 3.81
CA ILE A 146 15.19 -13.12 3.33
C ILE A 146 15.97 -11.95 2.76
N TYR A 147 15.64 -11.57 1.53
CA TYR A 147 16.22 -10.49 0.76
C TYR A 147 15.20 -9.37 0.65
N TYR A 148 15.66 -8.13 0.82
CA TYR A 148 14.77 -6.98 0.85
C TYR A 148 15.54 -5.69 0.61
N GLN A 149 14.80 -4.66 0.21
CA GLN A 149 15.29 -3.29 0.19
C GLN A 149 14.94 -2.60 1.52
N ASN A 150 15.91 -1.92 2.12
CA ASN A 150 15.69 -1.05 3.26
C ASN A 150 15.40 0.38 2.78
N LEU A 151 14.23 0.93 3.08
CA LEU A 151 13.84 2.28 2.65
C LEU A 151 14.62 3.40 3.35
N ASN A 152 15.25 3.13 4.51
CA ASN A 152 16.04 4.15 5.21
C ASN A 152 17.24 4.64 4.39
N ASP A 153 17.97 3.71 3.78
CA ASP A 153 19.19 3.99 3.02
C ASP A 153 19.07 3.60 1.54
N GLN A 154 17.91 3.05 1.14
CA GLN A 154 17.55 2.58 -0.19
C GLN A 154 18.43 1.43 -0.72
N LYS A 155 19.11 0.68 0.15
CA LYS A 155 20.01 -0.41 -0.25
C LYS A 155 19.36 -1.79 -0.13
N GLN A 156 19.95 -2.78 -0.79
CA GLN A 156 19.55 -4.19 -0.67
C GLN A 156 20.28 -4.86 0.48
N TYR A 157 19.53 -5.59 1.29
CA TYR A 157 20.01 -6.36 2.42
C TYR A 157 19.53 -7.81 2.33
N ARG A 158 20.23 -8.68 3.06
CA ARG A 158 19.73 -9.99 3.43
C ARG A 158 19.79 -10.20 4.93
N ILE A 159 18.93 -11.06 5.44
CA ILE A 159 18.92 -11.52 6.83
C ILE A 159 18.56 -13.01 6.84
N ARG A 160 19.14 -13.79 7.75
CA ARG A 160 18.72 -15.20 7.88
C ARG A 160 17.27 -15.26 8.32
N THR A 161 16.58 -16.34 7.92
CA THR A 161 15.19 -16.60 8.28
C THR A 161 14.93 -16.63 9.80
N ASP A 162 15.94 -16.88 10.61
CA ASP A 162 15.87 -16.81 12.09
C ASP A 162 16.00 -15.38 12.67
N GLY A 163 16.33 -14.40 11.84
CA GLY A 163 16.58 -13.00 12.20
C GLY A 163 18.04 -12.67 12.51
N THR A 164 18.97 -13.61 12.32
CA THR A 164 20.40 -13.38 12.54
C THR A 164 21.14 -12.98 11.26
N LYS A 165 22.41 -12.58 11.39
CA LYS A 165 23.32 -12.28 10.26
C LYS A 165 22.70 -11.36 9.20
N ARG A 166 22.17 -10.22 9.64
CA ARG A 166 21.77 -9.15 8.74
C ARG A 166 23.02 -8.58 8.07
N GLU A 167 23.04 -8.56 6.74
CA GLU A 167 24.19 -8.15 5.93
C GLU A 167 23.75 -7.24 4.77
N LEU A 168 24.56 -6.21 4.48
CA LEU A 168 24.41 -5.42 3.26
C LEU A 168 24.75 -6.31 2.07
N LEU A 169 23.81 -6.45 1.13
CA LEU A 169 24.03 -7.23 -0.07
C LEU A 169 24.60 -6.37 -1.20
N ALA A 170 23.97 -5.22 -1.46
CA ALA A 170 24.38 -4.32 -2.53
C ALA A 170 23.88 -2.89 -2.28
N ASN A 171 24.68 -1.90 -2.71
CA ASN A 171 24.34 -0.47 -2.62
C ASN A 171 23.47 -0.02 -3.82
N VAL A 172 22.30 -0.66 -3.96
CA VAL A 172 21.44 -0.55 -5.14
C VAL A 172 19.98 -0.53 -4.70
N ASN A 173 19.12 0.11 -5.47
CA ASN A 173 17.69 0.27 -5.20
C ASN A 173 16.88 -0.34 -6.34
N GLY A 174 15.80 -1.07 -6.05
CA GLY A 174 14.95 -1.60 -7.11
C GLY A 174 14.36 -2.98 -6.82
N ASP A 175 13.72 -3.52 -7.84
CA ASP A 175 13.16 -4.87 -7.85
C ASP A 175 14.29 -5.90 -7.98
N VAL A 176 14.08 -7.07 -7.37
CA VAL A 176 15.12 -8.10 -7.24
C VAL A 176 14.57 -9.42 -7.77
N VAL A 177 15.45 -10.21 -8.37
CA VAL A 177 15.17 -11.59 -8.77
C VAL A 177 16.36 -12.44 -8.35
N ILE A 178 16.07 -13.59 -7.77
CA ILE A 178 17.10 -14.54 -7.33
C ILE A 178 16.98 -15.79 -8.19
N HIS A 179 18.10 -16.22 -8.76
CA HIS A 179 18.17 -17.44 -9.54
C HIS A 179 19.56 -18.06 -9.34
N ASP A 180 19.57 -19.31 -8.88
CA ASP A 180 20.77 -20.09 -8.54
C ASP A 180 21.69 -19.34 -7.56
N GLU A 181 22.98 -19.16 -7.88
CA GLU A 181 23.93 -18.39 -7.08
C GLU A 181 23.89 -16.87 -7.34
N PHE A 182 23.00 -16.39 -8.22
CA PHE A 182 22.96 -14.99 -8.64
C PHE A 182 21.72 -14.25 -8.15
N ILE A 183 21.92 -12.95 -7.99
CA ILE A 183 20.89 -11.97 -7.71
C ILE A 183 20.94 -10.95 -8.82
N TYR A 184 19.80 -10.75 -9.46
CA TYR A 184 19.57 -9.77 -10.50
C TYR A 184 18.70 -8.67 -9.93
N PHE A 185 18.98 -7.42 -10.28
CA PHE A 185 18.19 -6.33 -9.75
C PHE A 185 18.16 -5.12 -10.69
N THR A 186 17.07 -4.37 -10.60
CA THR A 186 17.00 -3.05 -11.20
C THR A 186 17.75 -2.05 -10.33
N GLY A 187 18.32 -1.02 -10.94
CA GLY A 187 19.09 0.01 -10.27
C GLY A 187 18.88 1.38 -10.92
N ASN A 188 19.40 2.42 -10.26
CA ASN A 188 19.28 3.83 -10.71
C ASN A 188 19.68 4.13 -12.16
N ASN A 189 20.50 3.28 -12.78
CA ASN A 189 21.05 3.50 -14.12
C ASN A 189 21.08 2.22 -14.97
N GLY A 190 20.31 1.19 -14.62
CA GLY A 190 20.29 -0.05 -15.41
C GLY A 190 19.89 -1.29 -14.64
N ILE A 191 20.23 -2.44 -15.20
CA ILE A 191 20.02 -3.77 -14.61
C ILE A 191 21.37 -4.39 -14.31
N TYR A 192 21.48 -5.07 -13.18
CA TYR A 192 22.72 -5.61 -12.66
C TYR A 192 22.57 -7.06 -12.22
N LYS A 193 23.71 -7.71 -12.04
CA LYS A 193 23.89 -9.06 -11.52
C LYS A 193 24.97 -9.04 -10.44
N ILE A 194 24.78 -9.82 -9.39
CA ILE A 194 25.78 -10.04 -8.34
C ILE A 194 25.67 -11.48 -7.84
N ASN A 195 26.76 -12.06 -7.35
CA ASN A 195 26.68 -13.34 -6.65
C ASN A 195 25.98 -13.15 -5.30
N LYS A 196 25.24 -14.17 -4.83
CA LYS A 196 24.60 -14.19 -3.50
C LYS A 196 25.58 -13.90 -2.36
N ASN A 197 26.86 -14.19 -2.53
CA ASN A 197 27.90 -13.87 -1.56
C ASN A 197 28.30 -12.37 -1.52
N GLY A 198 27.72 -11.54 -2.38
CA GLY A 198 27.99 -10.09 -2.47
C GLY A 198 29.19 -9.72 -3.35
N GLN A 199 29.78 -10.65 -4.09
CA GLN A 199 30.93 -10.41 -4.97
C GLN A 199 30.52 -10.40 -6.45
N GLY A 200 31.40 -9.84 -7.29
CA GLY A 200 31.24 -9.89 -8.75
C GLY A 200 30.06 -9.07 -9.27
N LEU A 201 29.88 -7.85 -8.74
CA LEU A 201 28.87 -6.93 -9.25
C LEU A 201 29.15 -6.59 -10.71
N GLU A 202 28.18 -6.83 -11.58
CA GLU A 202 28.24 -6.63 -13.02
C GLU A 202 27.00 -5.87 -13.50
N LYS A 203 27.18 -4.93 -14.43
CA LYS A 203 26.08 -4.24 -15.10
C LYS A 203 25.71 -5.00 -16.37
N LEU A 204 24.45 -5.43 -16.48
CA LEU A 204 23.93 -6.19 -17.62
C LEU A 204 23.33 -5.29 -18.71
N SER A 205 22.75 -4.16 -18.35
CA SER A 205 22.06 -3.26 -19.29
C SER A 205 22.01 -1.83 -18.77
N ASP A 206 22.02 -0.87 -19.70
CA ASP A 206 21.75 0.55 -19.42
C ASP A 206 20.24 0.89 -19.40
N VAL A 207 19.36 -0.05 -19.76
CA VAL A 207 17.91 0.19 -19.76
C VAL A 207 17.43 0.30 -18.32
N LEU A 208 16.85 1.46 -17.98
CA LEU A 208 16.17 1.65 -16.71
C LEU A 208 14.92 0.77 -16.65
N ALA A 209 14.75 0.05 -15.54
CA ALA A 209 13.66 -0.89 -15.38
C ALA A 209 12.95 -0.76 -14.04
N ASN A 210 11.62 -0.95 -14.04
CA ASN A 210 10.81 -0.95 -12.82
C ASN A 210 10.69 -2.36 -12.23
N THR A 211 10.25 -3.32 -13.05
CA THR A 211 9.99 -4.70 -12.65
C THR A 211 10.94 -5.64 -13.38
N LEU A 212 11.43 -6.67 -12.68
CA LEU A 212 12.27 -7.74 -13.21
C LEU A 212 11.66 -9.10 -12.88
N ARG A 213 11.64 -10.02 -13.84
CA ARG A 213 11.12 -11.39 -13.65
C ARG A 213 12.04 -12.39 -14.35
N PHE A 214 12.39 -13.47 -13.67
CA PHE A 214 13.02 -14.64 -14.29
C PHE A 214 11.94 -15.59 -14.80
N TYR A 215 12.04 -16.02 -16.06
CA TYR A 215 11.12 -16.98 -16.66
C TYR A 215 11.76 -17.65 -17.88
N ASN A 216 11.63 -18.98 -18.03
CA ASN A 216 12.21 -19.76 -19.13
C ASN A 216 13.68 -19.38 -19.46
N GLU A 217 14.57 -19.41 -18.46
CA GLU A 217 16.01 -19.14 -18.59
C GLU A 217 16.35 -17.72 -19.11
N LYS A 218 15.41 -16.78 -18.99
CA LYS A 218 15.57 -15.39 -19.40
C LYS A 218 15.09 -14.43 -18.34
N LEU A 219 15.61 -13.21 -18.43
CA LEU A 219 15.12 -12.07 -17.66
C LEU A 219 14.16 -11.28 -18.51
N TYR A 220 12.98 -11.02 -17.97
CA TYR A 220 11.97 -10.13 -18.52
C TYR A 220 11.92 -8.88 -17.65
N PHE A 221 11.75 -7.71 -18.24
CA PHE A 221 11.69 -6.47 -17.48
C PHE A 221 10.82 -5.40 -18.14
N SER A 222 10.30 -4.49 -17.32
CA SER A 222 9.56 -3.33 -17.78
C SER A 222 10.47 -2.11 -17.84
N GLY A 223 10.74 -1.62 -19.05
CA GLY A 223 11.56 -0.45 -19.30
C GLY A 223 10.83 0.85 -18.94
N ILE A 224 11.59 1.81 -18.43
CA ILE A 224 11.08 3.12 -17.99
C ILE A 224 11.40 4.16 -19.07
N PRO A 225 10.38 4.83 -19.65
CA PRO A 225 10.63 5.97 -20.52
C PRO A 225 11.20 7.13 -19.69
N THR A 226 12.18 7.84 -20.23
CA THR A 226 12.75 9.05 -19.59
C THR A 226 12.32 10.30 -20.35
N ASN A 227 12.46 11.47 -19.72
CA ASN A 227 12.19 12.75 -20.39
C ASN A 227 13.04 12.95 -21.65
N ASN A 228 14.22 12.32 -21.71
CA ASN A 228 15.16 12.46 -22.83
C ASN A 228 15.01 11.33 -23.87
N ASP A 229 14.37 10.23 -23.50
CA ASP A 229 14.21 9.06 -24.37
C ASP A 229 12.96 8.27 -23.97
N SER A 230 11.86 8.53 -24.67
CA SER A 230 10.61 7.81 -24.52
C SER A 230 10.65 6.40 -25.13
N SER A 231 11.69 6.08 -25.93
CA SER A 231 11.81 4.78 -26.59
C SER A 231 12.22 3.66 -25.64
N ASN A 232 12.68 3.98 -24.42
CA ASN A 232 12.99 3.01 -23.38
C ASN A 232 11.76 2.44 -22.66
N GLY A 233 10.58 3.03 -22.87
CA GLY A 233 9.33 2.47 -22.37
C GLY A 233 8.95 1.18 -23.09
N GLY A 234 8.58 0.15 -22.33
CA GLY A 234 8.09 -1.09 -22.90
C GLY A 234 8.31 -2.32 -22.03
N ILE A 235 8.09 -3.49 -22.62
CA ILE A 235 8.39 -4.79 -22.03
C ILE A 235 9.51 -5.42 -22.83
N TYR A 236 10.53 -5.93 -22.16
CA TYR A 236 11.74 -6.47 -22.76
C TYR A 236 12.04 -7.88 -22.24
N LYS A 237 12.91 -8.58 -22.96
CA LYS A 237 13.61 -9.77 -22.46
C LYS A 237 15.09 -9.70 -22.80
N MET A 238 15.91 -10.40 -22.02
CA MET A 238 17.34 -10.59 -22.26
C MET A 238 17.80 -11.95 -21.71
N ASN A 239 18.97 -12.38 -22.15
CA ASN A 239 19.66 -13.54 -21.56
C ASN A 239 20.17 -13.20 -20.15
N LEU A 240 20.50 -14.23 -19.36
CA LEU A 240 21.00 -14.08 -17.99
C LEU A 240 22.38 -13.42 -17.87
N ASP A 241 23.09 -13.26 -18.99
CA ASP A 241 24.37 -12.56 -19.11
C ASP A 241 24.20 -11.13 -19.66
N GLY A 242 22.96 -10.66 -19.81
CA GLY A 242 22.65 -9.32 -20.36
C GLY A 242 22.66 -9.24 -21.89
N SER A 243 23.07 -10.30 -22.59
CA SER A 243 23.05 -10.32 -24.05
C SER A 243 21.63 -10.47 -24.63
N ASN A 244 21.49 -10.21 -25.93
CA ASN A 244 20.25 -10.41 -26.68
C ASN A 244 19.03 -9.70 -26.08
N ILE A 245 19.19 -8.41 -25.73
CA ILE A 245 18.08 -7.56 -25.30
C ILE A 245 17.11 -7.38 -26.48
N GLN A 246 15.85 -7.75 -26.27
CA GLN A 246 14.79 -7.64 -27.27
C GLN A 246 13.58 -6.96 -26.65
N LYS A 247 13.07 -5.91 -27.31
CA LYS A 247 11.79 -5.33 -26.95
C LYS A 247 10.65 -6.23 -27.45
N ILE A 248 9.77 -6.62 -26.54
CA ILE A 248 8.58 -7.46 -26.77
C ILE A 248 7.38 -6.59 -27.13
N SER A 249 7.25 -5.43 -26.49
CA SER A 249 6.15 -4.49 -26.70
C SER A 249 6.55 -3.07 -26.33
N ASP A 250 6.04 -2.08 -27.06
CA ASP A 250 6.13 -0.66 -26.68
C ASP A 250 5.13 -0.26 -25.57
N GLN A 251 4.26 -1.18 -25.15
CA GLN A 251 3.33 -0.91 -24.05
C GLN A 251 4.10 -0.78 -22.73
N THR A 252 4.02 0.41 -22.14
CA THR A 252 4.62 0.69 -20.83
C THR A 252 3.75 0.12 -19.72
N THR A 253 4.39 -0.53 -18.75
CA THR A 253 3.72 -1.05 -17.57
C THR A 253 4.63 -0.97 -16.35
N HIS A 254 4.05 -0.76 -15.16
CA HIS A 254 4.83 -0.71 -13.92
C HIS A 254 5.15 -2.11 -13.38
N ASP A 255 4.25 -3.07 -13.57
CA ASP A 255 4.40 -4.45 -13.09
C ASP A 255 3.77 -5.43 -14.09
N PHE A 256 4.29 -6.65 -14.13
CA PHE A 256 3.75 -7.73 -14.92
C PHE A 256 4.01 -9.10 -14.26
N LYS A 257 3.18 -10.05 -14.63
CA LYS A 257 3.24 -11.45 -14.19
C LYS A 257 3.44 -12.35 -15.41
N MET A 258 4.13 -13.47 -15.20
CA MET A 258 4.48 -14.42 -16.25
C MET A 258 3.81 -15.77 -15.97
N SER A 259 3.15 -16.37 -16.95
CA SER A 259 2.65 -17.74 -16.84
C SER A 259 2.29 -18.30 -18.22
N ASN A 260 2.53 -19.59 -18.45
CA ASN A 260 2.20 -20.31 -19.70
C ASN A 260 2.64 -19.58 -20.98
N ASN A 261 3.86 -19.05 -21.00
CA ASN A 261 4.41 -18.31 -22.15
C ASN A 261 3.63 -17.03 -22.50
N TYR A 262 2.92 -16.47 -21.52
CA TYR A 262 2.28 -15.17 -21.61
C TYR A 262 2.82 -14.20 -20.56
N ILE A 263 2.84 -12.93 -20.94
CA ILE A 263 3.02 -11.79 -20.03
C ILE A 263 1.63 -11.20 -19.76
N PHE A 264 1.28 -11.07 -18.49
CA PHE A 264 0.05 -10.44 -18.02
C PHE A 264 0.39 -9.12 -17.35
N PHE A 265 -0.26 -8.05 -17.77
CA PHE A 265 0.10 -6.71 -17.32
C PHE A 265 -1.11 -5.78 -17.40
N GLN A 266 -0.95 -4.60 -16.84
CA GLN A 266 -1.92 -3.52 -16.96
C GLN A 266 -1.36 -2.42 -17.83
N ILE A 267 -2.24 -1.84 -18.63
CA ILE A 267 -1.94 -0.64 -19.41
C ILE A 267 -2.51 0.54 -18.63
N TYR A 268 -1.63 1.42 -18.17
CA TYR A 268 -2.02 2.65 -17.48
C TYR A 268 -2.33 3.72 -18.53
N GLY A 269 -3.62 3.95 -18.79
CA GLY A 269 -4.09 5.02 -19.68
C GLY A 269 -4.53 6.28 -18.90
N ASN A 270 -5.00 7.30 -19.63
CA ASN A 270 -5.50 8.56 -19.04
C ASN A 270 -6.78 8.40 -18.19
N LYS A 271 -7.45 7.24 -18.26
CA LYS A 271 -8.53 6.82 -17.36
C LYS A 271 -7.99 5.66 -16.52
N ILE A 272 -8.20 5.74 -15.21
CA ILE A 272 -7.69 4.81 -14.17
C ILE A 272 -8.47 3.49 -14.22
N SER A 273 -8.62 2.89 -15.40
CA SER A 273 -9.28 1.61 -15.55
C SER A 273 -8.24 0.50 -15.70
N HIS A 274 -8.16 -0.31 -14.66
CA HIS A 274 -7.21 -1.40 -14.55
C HIS A 274 -7.79 -2.66 -15.23
N TYR A 275 -7.52 -2.83 -16.51
CA TYR A 275 -7.82 -4.09 -17.21
C TYR A 275 -6.58 -4.96 -17.31
N ILE A 276 -6.77 -6.28 -17.26
CA ILE A 276 -5.69 -7.23 -17.50
C ILE A 276 -5.53 -7.40 -19.01
N TYR A 277 -4.32 -7.13 -19.50
CA TYR A 277 -3.89 -7.45 -20.85
C TYR A 277 -2.99 -8.67 -20.83
N ARG A 278 -2.97 -9.39 -21.94
CA ARG A 278 -2.09 -10.54 -22.16
C ARG A 278 -1.39 -10.41 -23.51
N ILE A 279 -0.12 -10.75 -23.56
CA ILE A 279 0.69 -10.87 -24.79
C ILE A 279 1.54 -12.13 -24.73
N ASN A 280 1.85 -12.74 -25.88
CA ASN A 280 2.81 -13.84 -25.94
C ASN A 280 4.22 -13.34 -25.56
N ILE A 281 5.08 -14.21 -25.02
CA ILE A 281 6.49 -13.89 -24.73
C ILE A 281 7.35 -13.57 -25.97
N ASP A 282 6.81 -13.80 -27.17
CA ASP A 282 7.38 -13.41 -28.46
C ASP A 282 6.89 -12.03 -28.95
N GLY A 283 5.94 -11.40 -28.25
CA GLY A 283 5.39 -10.09 -28.60
C GLY A 283 4.12 -10.14 -29.45
N THR A 284 3.67 -11.33 -29.86
CA THR A 284 2.46 -11.47 -30.69
C THR A 284 1.18 -11.60 -29.84
N GLY A 285 0.02 -11.44 -30.49
CA GLY A 285 -1.27 -11.80 -29.89
C GLY A 285 -1.70 -10.97 -28.68
N MET A 286 -1.24 -9.73 -28.58
CA MET A 286 -1.65 -8.81 -27.51
C MET A 286 -3.17 -8.59 -27.56
N LYS A 287 -3.84 -8.76 -26.41
CA LYS A 287 -5.27 -8.48 -26.27
C LYS A 287 -5.64 -8.13 -24.84
N LYS A 288 -6.75 -7.40 -24.68
CA LYS A 288 -7.46 -7.30 -23.40
C LYS A 288 -7.97 -8.70 -23.05
N LEU A 289 -7.64 -9.19 -21.86
CA LEU A 289 -7.99 -10.55 -21.43
C LEU A 289 -9.45 -10.65 -21.02
N LEU A 290 -9.95 -9.63 -20.33
CA LEU A 290 -11.29 -9.58 -19.80
C LEU A 290 -11.79 -8.13 -19.79
N ASP A 291 -13.03 -7.90 -20.19
CA ASP A 291 -13.68 -6.60 -20.08
C ASP A 291 -14.30 -6.40 -18.69
N LYS A 292 -13.47 -6.58 -17.67
CA LYS A 292 -13.82 -6.42 -16.26
C LYS A 292 -12.73 -5.63 -15.58
N GLU A 293 -13.12 -4.50 -15.01
CA GLU A 293 -12.19 -3.60 -14.33
C GLU A 293 -11.77 -4.17 -12.98
N LEU A 294 -10.47 -4.07 -12.69
CA LEU A 294 -9.91 -4.40 -11.38
C LEU A 294 -10.02 -3.17 -10.47
N THR A 295 -10.69 -3.30 -9.34
CA THR A 295 -10.96 -2.17 -8.41
C THR A 295 -9.67 -1.51 -7.93
N THR A 296 -8.65 -2.31 -7.62
CA THR A 296 -7.39 -1.83 -7.05
C THR A 296 -6.21 -2.02 -8.00
N GLY A 297 -6.44 -2.52 -9.22
CA GLY A 297 -5.37 -2.93 -10.12
C GLY A 297 -4.48 -4.05 -9.58
N THR A 298 -4.83 -4.75 -8.49
CA THR A 298 -4.05 -5.89 -8.01
C THR A 298 -4.57 -7.19 -8.61
N PHE A 299 -3.66 -8.04 -9.08
CA PHE A 299 -3.93 -9.42 -9.41
C PHE A 299 -2.68 -10.26 -9.21
N ASP A 300 -2.88 -11.56 -9.05
CA ASP A 300 -1.79 -12.51 -9.04
C ASP A 300 -2.16 -13.80 -9.75
N ILE A 301 -1.16 -14.55 -10.19
CA ILE A 301 -1.33 -15.71 -11.06
C ILE A 301 -0.63 -16.92 -10.47
N LYS A 302 -1.37 -18.02 -10.35
CA LYS A 302 -0.84 -19.30 -9.88
C LYS A 302 -1.62 -20.46 -10.48
N ASP A 303 -0.92 -21.51 -10.91
CA ASP A 303 -1.49 -22.77 -11.40
C ASP A 303 -2.63 -22.56 -12.41
N ASN A 304 -2.36 -21.81 -13.48
CA ASN A 304 -3.31 -21.44 -14.54
C ASN A 304 -4.52 -20.62 -14.10
N ASN A 305 -4.50 -20.05 -12.90
CA ASN A 305 -5.58 -19.22 -12.37
C ASN A 305 -5.11 -17.80 -12.11
N ILE A 306 -6.01 -16.84 -12.33
CA ILE A 306 -5.83 -15.43 -12.05
C ILE A 306 -6.78 -15.04 -10.93
N TYR A 307 -6.24 -14.39 -9.89
CA TYR A 307 -6.97 -13.92 -8.72
C TYR A 307 -6.96 -12.40 -8.71
N PHE A 308 -8.13 -11.77 -8.58
CA PHE A 308 -8.27 -10.32 -8.70
C PHE A 308 -9.48 -9.77 -7.93
N ILE A 309 -9.43 -8.49 -7.55
CA ILE A 309 -10.57 -7.76 -6.96
C ILE A 309 -11.30 -6.97 -8.04
N SER A 310 -12.63 -7.05 -8.07
CA SER A 310 -13.47 -6.24 -8.97
C SER A 310 -14.78 -5.81 -8.31
N SER A 311 -15.28 -4.64 -8.72
CA SER A 311 -16.46 -3.95 -8.17
C SER A 311 -17.45 -3.51 -9.24
N GLU A 312 -17.35 -4.07 -10.45
CA GLU A 312 -17.97 -3.57 -11.69
C GLU A 312 -19.45 -3.15 -11.56
N ASN A 313 -20.23 -3.74 -10.66
CA ASN A 313 -21.63 -3.36 -10.41
C ASN A 313 -22.06 -3.46 -8.92
N SER A 314 -21.13 -3.57 -7.98
CA SER A 314 -21.43 -3.79 -6.56
C SER A 314 -20.22 -3.50 -5.67
N THR A 315 -20.39 -3.72 -4.37
CA THR A 315 -19.28 -3.90 -3.41
C THR A 315 -18.17 -4.80 -3.99
N PRO A 316 -16.88 -4.44 -3.80
CA PRO A 316 -15.74 -5.23 -4.27
C PRO A 316 -15.83 -6.67 -3.80
N SER A 317 -15.35 -7.60 -4.62
CA SER A 317 -15.28 -9.03 -4.30
C SER A 317 -14.00 -9.64 -4.86
N LEU A 318 -13.53 -10.73 -4.25
CA LEU A 318 -12.43 -11.53 -4.78
C LEU A 318 -12.94 -12.53 -5.81
N TYR A 319 -12.35 -12.49 -7.00
CA TYR A 319 -12.64 -13.39 -8.11
C TYR A 319 -11.45 -14.29 -8.42
N LYS A 320 -11.75 -15.44 -9.01
CA LYS A 320 -10.81 -16.37 -9.64
C LYS A 320 -11.28 -16.62 -11.07
N MET A 321 -10.36 -16.70 -12.01
CA MET A 321 -10.63 -17.11 -13.39
C MET A 321 -9.48 -17.90 -13.97
N ASP A 322 -9.72 -18.61 -15.06
CA ASP A 322 -8.66 -19.27 -15.80
C ASP A 322 -7.76 -18.23 -16.49
N ILE A 323 -6.50 -18.61 -16.73
CA ILE A 323 -5.49 -17.78 -17.41
C ILE A 323 -5.86 -17.36 -18.84
N ASN A 324 -6.87 -17.99 -19.44
CA ASN A 324 -7.43 -17.64 -20.75
C ASN A 324 -8.60 -16.64 -20.65
N GLY A 325 -9.05 -16.27 -19.45
CA GLY A 325 -10.18 -15.39 -19.17
C GLY A 325 -11.53 -16.09 -18.96
N ALA A 326 -11.57 -17.42 -19.04
CA ALA A 326 -12.80 -18.21 -18.85
C ALA A 326 -13.07 -18.54 -17.36
N ASN A 327 -14.22 -19.17 -17.09
CA ASN A 327 -14.57 -19.77 -15.80
C ASN A 327 -14.48 -18.82 -14.58
N ILE A 328 -14.87 -17.56 -14.79
CA ILE A 328 -14.85 -16.54 -13.75
C ILE A 328 -15.80 -16.92 -12.61
N THR A 329 -15.24 -17.08 -11.42
CA THR A 329 -15.96 -17.45 -10.20
C THR A 329 -15.71 -16.41 -9.12
N LYS A 330 -16.78 -15.94 -8.47
CA LYS A 330 -16.67 -15.15 -7.23
C LYS A 330 -16.25 -16.08 -6.09
N LEU A 331 -15.10 -15.82 -5.47
CA LEU A 331 -14.56 -16.60 -4.34
C LEU A 331 -15.10 -16.07 -3.01
N ILE A 332 -14.96 -14.76 -2.77
CA ILE A 332 -15.38 -14.12 -1.52
C ILE A 332 -16.18 -12.87 -1.89
N ASP A 333 -17.41 -12.82 -1.38
CA ASP A 333 -18.32 -11.68 -1.56
C ASP A 333 -18.01 -10.55 -0.57
N ASN A 334 -18.32 -9.30 -0.96
CA ASN A 334 -18.14 -8.11 -0.13
C ASN A 334 -16.73 -8.04 0.50
N PHE A 335 -15.71 -8.18 -0.33
CA PHE A 335 -14.32 -8.25 0.10
C PHE A 335 -13.42 -7.37 -0.74
N GLU A 336 -12.74 -6.46 -0.05
CA GLU A 336 -11.78 -5.53 -0.60
C GLU A 336 -10.38 -5.89 -0.11
N ALA A 337 -9.39 -5.75 -0.99
CA ALA A 337 -7.98 -5.93 -0.69
C ALA A 337 -7.16 -5.07 -1.65
N THR A 338 -6.09 -4.46 -1.14
CA THR A 338 -5.14 -3.67 -1.94
C THR A 338 -3.97 -4.51 -2.44
N THR A 339 -3.82 -5.74 -1.95
CA THR A 339 -2.81 -6.68 -2.44
C THR A 339 -3.37 -8.09 -2.45
N ILE A 340 -3.07 -8.82 -3.51
CA ILE A 340 -3.28 -10.26 -3.64
C ILE A 340 -1.90 -10.91 -3.85
N ASN A 341 -1.60 -11.95 -3.10
CA ASN A 341 -0.40 -12.75 -3.26
C ASN A 341 -0.75 -14.24 -3.07
N VAL A 342 -0.46 -15.08 -4.05
CA VAL A 342 -0.82 -16.50 -4.03
C VAL A 342 0.41 -17.33 -3.72
N ILE A 343 0.39 -17.98 -2.55
CA ILE A 343 1.48 -18.81 -2.06
C ILE A 343 0.94 -20.23 -1.86
N GLY A 344 1.46 -21.18 -2.64
CA GLY A 344 0.88 -22.51 -2.74
C GLY A 344 -0.60 -22.45 -3.16
N ASN A 345 -1.47 -23.13 -2.41
CA ASN A 345 -2.93 -23.13 -2.66
C ASN A 345 -3.68 -22.02 -1.92
N THR A 346 -2.96 -21.11 -1.25
CA THR A 346 -3.53 -20.07 -0.40
C THR A 346 -3.42 -18.71 -1.08
N VAL A 347 -4.51 -17.95 -1.05
CA VAL A 347 -4.50 -16.54 -1.48
C VAL A 347 -4.41 -15.66 -0.24
N TYR A 348 -3.31 -14.91 -0.13
CA TYR A 348 -3.13 -13.88 0.88
C TYR A 348 -3.66 -12.55 0.36
N CYS A 349 -4.54 -11.93 1.13
CA CYS A 349 -5.15 -10.66 0.79
C CYS A 349 -4.91 -9.65 1.90
N TYR A 350 -4.26 -8.54 1.57
CA TYR A 350 -4.03 -7.44 2.51
C TYR A 350 -5.06 -6.33 2.30
N HIS A 351 -5.58 -5.82 3.40
CA HIS A 351 -6.44 -4.63 3.41
C HIS A 351 -5.88 -3.60 4.40
N PRO A 352 -5.75 -2.31 4.03
CA PRO A 352 -5.07 -1.31 4.85
C PRO A 352 -5.87 -0.83 6.07
N SER A 353 -7.13 -1.26 6.23
CA SER A 353 -7.94 -0.82 7.38
C SER A 353 -7.32 -1.20 8.71
N TYR A 354 -7.55 -0.34 9.72
CA TYR A 354 -7.02 -0.46 11.08
C TYR A 354 -5.48 -0.57 11.15
N GLY A 355 -4.75 -0.03 10.17
CA GLY A 355 -3.28 -0.15 10.13
C GLY A 355 -2.77 -1.46 9.53
N GLY A 356 -3.68 -2.28 8.99
CA GLY A 356 -3.36 -3.47 8.23
C GLY A 356 -4.12 -4.69 8.73
N ARG A 357 -4.75 -5.40 7.80
CA ARG A 357 -5.38 -6.70 8.02
C ARG A 357 -4.87 -7.64 6.96
N LEU A 358 -4.52 -8.86 7.36
CA LEU A 358 -4.13 -9.91 6.44
C LEU A 358 -5.12 -11.06 6.54
N PHE A 359 -5.65 -11.44 5.40
CA PHE A 359 -6.56 -12.56 5.27
C PHE A 359 -5.89 -13.69 4.50
N LYS A 360 -6.10 -14.91 5.00
CA LYS A 360 -5.85 -16.15 4.30
C LYS A 360 -7.14 -16.59 3.64
N VAL A 361 -7.15 -16.82 2.33
CA VAL A 361 -8.32 -17.33 1.61
C VAL A 361 -8.04 -18.75 1.11
N ASP A 362 -8.92 -19.67 1.51
CA ASP A 362 -9.00 -21.03 1.00
C ASP A 362 -9.87 -21.02 -0.26
N THR A 363 -9.25 -21.31 -1.40
CA THR A 363 -9.91 -21.21 -2.71
C THR A 363 -10.90 -22.34 -2.98
N GLU A 364 -10.75 -23.48 -2.31
CA GLU A 364 -11.63 -24.65 -2.47
C GLU A 364 -12.88 -24.48 -1.62
N ARG A 365 -12.70 -24.10 -0.35
CA ARG A 365 -13.80 -23.89 0.60
C ARG A 365 -14.50 -22.55 0.44
N LYS A 366 -13.94 -21.64 -0.36
CA LYS A 366 -14.42 -20.25 -0.52
C LYS A 366 -14.57 -19.55 0.83
N ALA A 367 -13.61 -19.80 1.71
CA ALA A 367 -13.60 -19.28 3.07
C ALA A 367 -12.37 -18.41 3.28
N LYS A 368 -12.49 -17.42 4.18
CA LYS A 368 -11.38 -16.58 4.60
C LYS A 368 -11.19 -16.65 6.11
N LEU A 369 -9.94 -16.54 6.52
CA LEU A 369 -9.52 -16.40 7.91
C LEU A 369 -8.68 -15.13 8.02
N GLU A 370 -9.01 -14.26 8.97
CA GLU A 370 -8.16 -13.12 9.31
C GLU A 370 -7.03 -13.60 10.22
N ILE A 371 -5.79 -13.46 9.75
CA ILE A 371 -4.58 -13.97 10.44
C ILE A 371 -3.70 -12.83 10.99
N LEU A 372 -3.93 -11.60 10.53
CA LEU A 372 -3.39 -10.39 11.13
C LEU A 372 -4.53 -9.40 11.26
N THR A 373 -4.76 -8.92 12.48
CA THR A 373 -5.70 -7.83 12.75
C THR A 373 -5.07 -6.84 13.69
N ASN A 374 -5.21 -5.58 13.34
CA ASN A 374 -4.85 -4.46 14.19
C ASN A 374 -6.09 -3.76 14.75
N TYR A 375 -7.24 -4.45 14.67
CA TYR A 375 -8.48 -4.05 15.31
C TYR A 375 -8.42 -4.35 16.81
N ASN A 376 -8.40 -3.30 17.64
CA ASN A 376 -8.49 -3.45 19.09
C ASN A 376 -9.91 -3.91 19.48
N LYS A 377 -10.10 -5.22 19.73
CA LYS A 377 -11.38 -5.77 20.24
C LYS A 377 -11.72 -5.36 21.69
N ASN A 378 -10.82 -4.68 22.40
CA ASN A 378 -10.93 -4.47 23.86
C ASN A 378 -11.80 -3.27 24.31
N ASN A 379 -12.66 -2.71 23.45
CA ASN A 379 -13.54 -1.59 23.82
C ASN A 379 -15.05 -1.91 23.82
N THR A 380 -15.45 -3.17 23.65
CA THR A 380 -16.88 -3.56 23.70
C THR A 380 -17.29 -4.35 24.94
N ASP A 381 -16.35 -4.69 25.83
CA ASP A 381 -16.64 -5.37 27.11
C ASP A 381 -16.04 -4.59 28.29
N LYS A 382 -16.55 -3.38 28.58
CA LYS A 382 -16.39 -2.73 29.88
C LYS A 382 -17.58 -1.85 30.24
#